data_AF-A0A9D9SVV0-F1
#
_entry.id   AF-A0A9D9SVV0-F1
#
_cell.length_a   1.000
_cell.length_b   1.000
_cell.length_c   1.000
_cell.angle_alpha   90.00
_cell.angle_beta   90.00
_cell.angle_gamma   90.00
#
_symmetry.space_group_name_H-M   'P 1'
#
loop_
_entity.id
_entity.type
_entity.pdbx_description
1 polymer ?
#
loop_
_entity_poly.entity_id
_entity_poly.type
_entity_poly.pdbx_seq_one_letter_code
_entity_poly.pdbx_strand_id
1 'polypeptide(L)'
;MLIRFFILIALVNSHCLAVAQNSPTHPARIILGNVTYYFWEEQANGSIAPNSTHRPFKHNYLTSFQAKKQHTTTLIEQNELIADVRAFLTQLPQKNNLKFWYPTPKKTAFELVGKMETTAHSVLFIKSASGWKSYTEKQVLYFTINEKNDTLFDHSSDSLVSTSLHCAFRVQNHYRVYKSIGAANDLSNETILDYNNKVLFAETRKSKRYLIFANGYRGPKKEKNPSDNLVVNVDRHTYWFQTDNRFIERLNPTETYYLDGSLSLKTSNYRTKIRFGWMLLHEYLFPRGKGGIRHLKRINKRPNYKGFQERFAAGKIAGTAFLATQDFTTTKDTIDIVCHSMGYAYALGFIETVKNCVVFGKMYIIAPENSSIAQADWSLFQEVWQYGANLDQANPDPFYLQDGIAPQAPVKGIETLNPLRYGRIFTPANWPKKDIIDGHMIYSFDWIFDSIPPKSPGYIFRTF
;
A
#
# COMPACT_ATOMS: atom_id res chain seq x y z
N MET A 1 -25.22 -26.52 -24.67
CA MET A 1 -24.24 -25.40 -24.77
C MET A 1 -24.19 -24.51 -23.52
N LEU A 2 -25.31 -24.09 -22.92
CA LEU A 2 -25.30 -23.28 -21.68
C LEU A 2 -24.76 -24.01 -20.43
N ILE A 3 -24.96 -25.32 -20.30
CA ILE A 3 -24.51 -26.09 -19.12
C ILE A 3 -22.98 -26.19 -19.04
N ARG A 4 -22.29 -26.23 -20.19
CA ARG A 4 -20.80 -26.22 -20.23
C ARG A 4 -20.20 -24.83 -19.96
N PHE A 5 -20.96 -23.75 -20.16
CA PHE A 5 -20.55 -22.38 -19.84
C PHE A 5 -20.51 -22.14 -18.31
N PHE A 6 -21.45 -22.71 -17.56
CA PHE A 6 -21.43 -22.69 -16.10
C PHE A 6 -20.30 -23.54 -15.51
N ILE A 7 -19.97 -24.68 -16.14
CA ILE A 7 -18.88 -25.55 -15.71
C ILE A 7 -17.50 -24.89 -15.90
N LEU A 8 -17.31 -24.09 -16.96
CA LEU A 8 -16.06 -23.34 -17.18
C LEU A 8 -15.89 -22.21 -16.14
N ILE A 9 -16.97 -21.51 -15.77
CA ILE A 9 -16.96 -20.49 -14.70
C ILE A 9 -16.73 -21.13 -13.31
N ALA A 10 -17.23 -22.34 -13.09
CA ALA A 10 -17.01 -23.10 -11.86
C ALA A 10 -15.57 -23.66 -11.76
N LEU A 11 -14.98 -24.13 -12.86
CA LEU A 11 -13.59 -24.65 -12.90
C LEU A 11 -12.53 -23.55 -12.68
N VAL A 12 -12.81 -22.31 -13.08
CA VAL A 12 -11.97 -21.14 -12.77
C VAL A 12 -11.90 -20.86 -11.26
N ASN A 13 -12.85 -21.38 -10.46
CA ASN A 13 -12.75 -21.31 -8.99
C ASN A 13 -11.87 -22.41 -8.37
N SER A 14 -11.51 -23.48 -9.08
CA SER A 14 -10.94 -24.69 -8.46
C SER A 14 -9.46 -24.94 -8.76
N HIS A 15 -8.79 -24.15 -9.61
CA HIS A 15 -7.39 -24.38 -9.99
C HIS A 15 -6.34 -23.43 -9.40
N CYS A 16 -6.70 -22.61 -8.40
CA CYS A 16 -5.69 -21.99 -7.53
C CYS A 16 -5.44 -22.92 -6.33
N LEU A 17 -4.61 -23.95 -6.53
CA LEU A 17 -4.09 -24.76 -5.43
C LEU A 17 -3.18 -23.89 -4.56
N ALA A 18 -3.60 -23.69 -3.31
CA ALA A 18 -2.80 -23.03 -2.29
C ALA A 18 -1.74 -24.01 -1.82
N VAL A 19 -0.48 -23.74 -2.16
CA VAL A 19 0.65 -24.31 -1.44
C VAL A 19 0.78 -23.52 -0.15
N ALA A 20 0.26 -24.09 0.94
CA ALA A 20 0.49 -23.58 2.28
C ALA A 20 1.93 -23.92 2.68
N GLN A 21 2.85 -22.97 2.53
CA GLN A 21 4.14 -23.05 3.20
C GLN A 21 3.98 -22.47 4.60
N ASN A 22 4.10 -23.36 5.60
CA ASN A 22 4.36 -22.98 6.98
C ASN A 22 5.56 -22.04 6.99
N SER A 23 5.39 -20.83 7.52
CA SER A 23 6.49 -19.91 7.78
C SER A 23 6.57 -19.59 9.27
N PRO A 24 7.80 -19.35 9.75
CA PRO A 24 8.17 -19.33 11.16
C PRO A 24 7.70 -18.02 11.81
N THR A 25 7.83 -17.94 13.14
CA THR A 25 7.53 -16.77 13.99
C THR A 25 7.97 -15.46 13.32
N HIS A 26 7.01 -14.77 12.70
CA HIS A 26 7.27 -13.59 11.89
C HIS A 26 7.77 -12.43 12.77
N PRO A 27 8.73 -11.62 12.29
CA PRO A 27 9.04 -10.34 12.92
C PRO A 27 7.77 -9.47 12.99
N ALA A 28 7.75 -8.51 13.91
CA ALA A 28 6.62 -7.61 14.08
C ALA A 28 6.24 -6.95 12.74
N ARG A 29 4.98 -7.13 12.34
CA ARG A 29 4.44 -6.55 11.10
C ARG A 29 4.36 -5.04 11.22
N ILE A 30 5.12 -4.32 10.40
CA ILE A 30 5.02 -2.87 10.27
C ILE A 30 3.83 -2.57 9.37
N ILE A 31 2.95 -1.70 9.86
CA ILE A 31 1.80 -1.17 9.12
C ILE A 31 1.92 0.34 9.14
N LEU A 32 1.98 0.93 7.95
CA LEU A 32 1.95 2.36 7.77
C LEU A 32 0.57 2.76 7.23
N GLY A 33 0.08 3.87 7.74
CA GLY A 33 -1.18 4.47 7.36
C GLY A 33 -1.20 5.94 7.73
N ASN A 34 -2.10 6.68 7.11
CA ASN A 34 -2.23 8.12 7.30
C ASN A 34 -2.76 8.50 8.69
N VAL A 35 -3.63 7.67 9.27
CA VAL A 35 -4.29 7.95 10.55
C VAL A 35 -3.70 7.08 11.65
N THR A 36 -3.25 7.71 12.74
CA THR A 36 -2.80 7.01 13.95
C THR A 36 -3.86 7.08 15.03
N TYR A 37 -4.17 5.94 15.63
CA TYR A 37 -5.19 5.80 16.65
C TYR A 37 -4.60 5.68 18.05
N TYR A 38 -5.03 6.57 18.94
CA TYR A 38 -4.65 6.60 20.34
C TYR A 38 -5.88 6.38 21.22
N PHE A 39 -5.67 5.70 22.35
CA PHE A 39 -6.71 5.40 23.32
C PHE A 39 -6.14 5.64 24.71
N TRP A 40 -6.90 6.30 25.58
CA TRP A 40 -6.63 6.35 27.01
C TRP A 40 -7.88 6.64 27.82
N GLU A 41 -7.76 6.47 29.13
CA GLU A 41 -8.77 6.87 30.10
C GLU A 41 -8.26 8.06 30.90
N GLU A 42 -9.17 8.97 31.26
CA GLU A 42 -8.88 10.15 32.09
C GLU A 42 -9.48 9.99 33.48
N GLN A 43 -8.72 10.43 34.47
CA GLN A 43 -9.17 10.61 35.84
C GLN A 43 -10.07 11.84 35.97
N ALA A 44 -10.70 12.02 37.13
CA ALA A 44 -11.60 13.16 37.38
C ALA A 44 -10.91 14.53 37.25
N ASN A 45 -9.59 14.59 37.45
CA ASN A 45 -8.78 15.80 37.28
C ASN A 45 -8.33 16.04 35.82
N GLY A 46 -8.78 15.21 34.86
CA GLY A 46 -8.39 15.29 33.44
C GLY A 46 -7.02 14.70 33.12
N SER A 47 -6.29 14.17 34.11
CA SER A 47 -5.03 13.47 33.87
C SER A 47 -5.28 12.10 33.27
N ILE A 48 -4.36 11.65 32.42
CA ILE A 48 -4.37 10.32 31.85
C ILE A 48 -4.15 9.29 32.97
N ALA A 49 -5.04 8.32 33.07
CA ALA A 49 -4.94 7.24 34.05
C ALA A 49 -3.65 6.43 33.81
N PRO A 50 -2.87 6.11 34.86
CA PRO A 50 -1.66 5.30 34.74
C PRO A 50 -1.94 3.99 33.99
N ASN A 51 -1.04 3.62 33.09
CA ASN A 51 -1.13 2.39 32.27
C ASN A 51 -2.37 2.28 31.36
N SER A 52 -3.19 3.33 31.20
CA SER A 52 -4.32 3.33 30.26
C SER A 52 -3.93 3.61 28.81
N THR A 53 -2.66 3.93 28.54
CA THR A 53 -2.19 4.17 27.18
C THR A 53 -1.79 2.87 26.51
N HIS A 54 -2.46 2.54 25.42
CA HIS A 54 -2.10 1.39 24.60
C HIS A 54 -1.14 1.77 23.48
N ARG A 55 -0.41 0.77 22.96
CA ARG A 55 0.37 0.95 21.74
C ARG A 55 -0.57 1.40 20.61
N PRO A 56 -0.32 2.57 19.98
CA PRO A 56 -1.16 3.06 18.91
C PRO A 56 -1.09 2.12 17.70
N PHE A 57 -2.06 2.23 16.81
CA PHE A 57 -2.04 1.55 15.51
C PHE A 57 -2.40 2.51 14.38
N LYS A 58 -2.02 2.17 13.15
CA LYS A 58 -2.24 2.99 11.96
C LYS A 58 -3.25 2.40 10.98
N HIS A 59 -3.97 3.27 10.28
CA HIS A 59 -4.83 2.91 9.15
C HIS A 59 -4.92 4.07 8.13
N ASN A 60 -5.42 3.84 6.91
CA ASN A 60 -5.65 4.90 5.92
C ASN A 60 -7.06 5.47 5.92
N TYR A 61 -7.85 5.10 6.91
CA TYR A 61 -9.20 5.60 7.06
C TYR A 61 -9.22 6.43 8.32
N LEU A 62 -10.01 7.49 8.32
CA LEU A 62 -10.40 8.20 9.52
C LEU A 62 -11.65 7.51 10.07
N THR A 63 -11.68 7.20 11.36
CA THR A 63 -12.92 6.80 12.04
C THR A 63 -13.07 7.50 13.37
N SER A 64 -14.29 7.87 13.70
CA SER A 64 -14.66 8.52 14.95
C SER A 64 -16.08 8.12 15.32
N PHE A 65 -16.49 8.43 16.54
CA PHE A 65 -17.92 8.44 16.87
C PHE A 65 -18.64 9.48 16.03
N GLN A 66 -19.90 9.20 15.69
CA GLN A 66 -20.77 10.18 15.06
C GLN A 66 -21.00 11.35 16.02
N ALA A 67 -20.76 12.60 15.60
CA ALA A 67 -20.76 13.79 16.47
C ALA A 67 -22.02 13.96 17.34
N LYS A 68 -23.21 13.60 16.81
CA LYS A 68 -24.50 13.66 17.55
C LYS A 68 -24.71 12.52 18.55
N LYS A 69 -23.79 11.56 18.59
CA LYS A 69 -23.85 10.32 19.37
C LYS A 69 -22.50 10.06 20.04
N GLN A 70 -21.90 11.07 20.69
CA GLN A 70 -20.82 10.79 21.64
C GLN A 70 -21.35 9.82 22.71
N HIS A 71 -20.55 8.84 23.12
CA HIS A 71 -21.06 7.74 23.91
C HIS A 71 -20.96 8.04 25.38
N THR A 72 -22.14 8.19 25.99
CA THR A 72 -22.25 8.47 27.43
C THR A 72 -22.05 7.24 28.29
N THR A 73 -21.95 6.05 27.70
CA THR A 73 -21.70 4.82 28.44
C THR A 73 -20.22 4.69 28.80
N THR A 74 -19.95 4.54 30.09
CA THR A 74 -18.63 4.18 30.63
C THR A 74 -18.38 2.68 30.62
N LEU A 75 -19.38 1.87 30.24
CA LEU A 75 -19.35 0.40 30.30
C LEU A 75 -18.48 -0.27 29.24
N ILE A 76 -18.16 0.43 28.15
CA ILE A 76 -17.30 -0.15 27.10
C ILE A 76 -15.87 -0.14 27.64
N GLU A 77 -15.27 -1.31 27.73
CA GLU A 77 -13.87 -1.43 28.13
C GLU A 77 -12.95 -1.01 26.99
N GLN A 78 -11.81 -0.42 27.33
CA GLN A 78 -10.89 0.15 26.34
C GLN A 78 -10.40 -0.87 25.31
N ASN A 79 -10.06 -2.09 25.76
CA ASN A 79 -9.63 -3.17 24.88
C ASN A 79 -10.71 -3.60 23.89
N GLU A 80 -11.98 -3.58 24.31
CA GLU A 80 -13.12 -3.93 23.47
C GLU A 80 -13.33 -2.84 22.41
N LEU A 81 -13.26 -1.56 22.80
CA LEU A 81 -13.33 -0.44 21.86
C LEU A 81 -12.20 -0.49 20.83
N ILE A 82 -10.97 -0.80 21.25
CA ILE A 82 -9.83 -0.98 20.34
C ILE A 82 -10.11 -2.09 19.33
N ALA A 83 -10.66 -3.23 19.78
CA ALA A 83 -11.01 -4.35 18.92
C ALA A 83 -12.11 -3.96 17.91
N ASP A 84 -13.15 -3.27 18.36
CA ASP A 84 -14.25 -2.80 17.51
C ASP A 84 -13.78 -1.78 16.47
N VAL A 85 -12.94 -0.82 16.84
CA VAL A 85 -12.36 0.15 15.90
C VAL A 85 -11.51 -0.56 14.85
N ARG A 86 -10.68 -1.55 15.23
CA ARG A 86 -9.90 -2.34 14.26
C ARG A 86 -10.79 -3.17 13.34
N ALA A 87 -11.83 -3.80 13.88
CA ALA A 87 -12.80 -4.56 13.11
C ALA A 87 -13.58 -3.66 12.14
N PHE A 88 -13.90 -2.44 12.54
CA PHE A 88 -14.53 -1.43 11.71
C PHE A 88 -13.63 -1.05 10.53
N LEU A 89 -12.39 -0.67 10.81
CA LEU A 89 -11.41 -0.21 9.82
C LEU A 89 -11.14 -1.25 8.72
N THR A 90 -11.11 -2.53 9.10
CA THR A 90 -10.95 -3.65 8.16
C THR A 90 -12.14 -3.80 7.20
N GLN A 91 -13.34 -3.36 7.61
CA GLN A 91 -14.57 -3.44 6.82
C GLN A 91 -14.87 -2.16 6.01
N LEU A 92 -14.22 -1.04 6.36
CA LEU A 92 -14.43 0.26 5.71
C LEU A 92 -14.26 0.28 4.19
N PRO A 93 -13.35 -0.51 3.57
CA PRO A 93 -13.29 -0.59 2.11
C PRO A 93 -14.61 -1.03 1.43
N GLN A 94 -15.55 -1.59 2.20
CA GLN A 94 -16.85 -2.08 1.70
C GLN A 94 -18.04 -1.31 2.27
N LYS A 95 -17.91 -0.66 3.42
CA LYS A 95 -19.02 -0.01 4.16
C LYS A 95 -18.53 1.26 4.84
N ASN A 96 -19.23 2.38 4.66
CA ASN A 96 -18.79 3.66 5.22
C ASN A 96 -19.27 3.92 6.67
N ASN A 97 -20.18 3.10 7.18
CA ASN A 97 -20.71 3.17 8.54
C ASN A 97 -21.05 1.78 9.07
N LEU A 98 -20.82 1.56 10.36
CA LEU A 98 -21.21 0.33 11.06
C LEU A 98 -21.71 0.66 12.46
N LYS A 99 -22.74 -0.07 12.87
CA LYS A 99 -23.31 0.00 14.21
C LYS A 99 -22.85 -1.20 15.02
N PHE A 100 -22.33 -0.93 16.21
CA PHE A 100 -21.87 -1.92 17.16
C PHE A 100 -22.81 -1.93 18.36
N TRP A 101 -22.98 -3.09 18.98
CA TRP A 101 -23.94 -3.30 20.07
C TRP A 101 -23.27 -4.02 21.23
N TYR A 102 -23.37 -3.46 22.44
CA TYR A 102 -22.91 -4.12 23.66
C TYR A 102 -24.06 -4.76 24.45
N PRO A 103 -23.85 -5.93 25.06
CA PRO A 103 -24.87 -6.59 25.87
C PRO A 103 -24.97 -5.97 27.29
N THR A 104 -26.15 -5.43 27.62
CA THR A 104 -26.70 -5.17 28.98
C THR A 104 -25.95 -4.20 29.92
N PRO A 105 -26.66 -3.43 30.79
CA PRO A 105 -28.10 -3.50 31.12
C PRO A 105 -29.01 -2.85 30.07
N LYS A 106 -28.47 -2.07 29.14
CA LYS A 106 -29.18 -1.57 27.95
C LYS A 106 -28.26 -1.76 26.75
N LYS A 107 -28.79 -2.31 25.66
CA LYS A 107 -28.06 -2.40 24.38
C LYS A 107 -27.80 -0.98 23.87
N THR A 108 -26.77 -0.32 24.37
CA THR A 108 -26.39 1.02 23.90
C THR A 108 -25.60 0.84 22.61
N ALA A 109 -26.26 1.06 21.48
CA ALA A 109 -25.57 1.06 20.19
C ALA A 109 -24.64 2.27 20.11
N PHE A 110 -23.43 2.03 19.62
CA PHE A 110 -22.60 3.09 19.07
C PHE A 110 -22.42 2.94 17.57
N GLU A 111 -22.23 4.07 16.91
CA GLU A 111 -22.04 4.15 15.47
C GLU A 111 -20.67 4.75 15.19
N LEU A 112 -19.81 3.95 14.57
CA LEU A 112 -18.58 4.42 13.98
C LEU A 112 -18.88 4.83 12.54
N VAL A 113 -18.42 6.03 12.20
CA VAL A 113 -18.39 6.51 10.83
C VAL A 113 -16.95 6.50 10.37
N GLY A 114 -16.72 6.23 9.09
CA GLY A 114 -15.37 6.32 8.57
C GLY A 114 -15.32 6.68 7.10
N LYS A 115 -14.19 7.26 6.72
CA LYS A 115 -13.90 7.69 5.35
C LYS A 115 -12.42 7.43 5.05
N MET A 116 -12.10 7.17 3.79
CA MET A 116 -10.72 7.11 3.35
C MET A 116 -10.05 8.47 3.59
N GLU A 117 -8.83 8.46 4.11
CA GLU A 117 -8.08 9.65 4.46
C GLU A 117 -6.79 9.74 3.62
N THR A 118 -6.55 10.93 3.09
CA THR A 118 -5.46 11.22 2.14
C THR A 118 -4.30 12.00 2.78
N THR A 119 -4.51 12.46 4.00
CA THR A 119 -3.58 13.29 4.77
C THR A 119 -3.33 12.68 6.14
N ALA A 120 -2.16 12.91 6.71
CA ALA A 120 -1.80 12.27 7.96
C ALA A 120 -2.42 12.99 9.18
N HIS A 121 -3.06 12.24 10.09
CA HIS A 121 -3.76 12.77 11.28
C HIS A 121 -3.71 11.78 12.44
N SER A 122 -4.08 12.24 13.63
CA SER A 122 -4.34 11.39 14.79
C SER A 122 -5.84 11.31 15.06
N VAL A 123 -6.31 10.17 15.55
CA VAL A 123 -7.62 10.04 16.19
C VAL A 123 -7.40 9.64 17.63
N LEU A 124 -7.97 10.41 18.53
CA LEU A 124 -7.95 10.13 19.96
C LEU A 124 -9.30 9.55 20.36
N PHE A 125 -9.31 8.44 21.08
CA PHE A 125 -10.45 7.93 21.80
C PHE A 125 -10.18 8.08 23.30
N ILE A 126 -10.98 8.90 23.97
CA ILE A 126 -10.75 9.29 25.36
C ILE A 126 -11.97 8.92 26.19
N LYS A 127 -11.78 8.14 27.25
CA LYS A 127 -12.81 7.84 28.24
C LYS A 127 -12.70 8.83 29.39
N SER A 128 -13.77 9.56 29.67
CA SER A 128 -13.89 10.36 30.90
C SER A 128 -15.07 9.88 31.75
N ALA A 129 -15.35 10.56 32.86
CA ALA A 129 -16.55 10.30 33.66
C ALA A 129 -17.86 10.39 32.83
N SER A 130 -17.84 11.16 31.73
CA SER A 130 -18.97 11.30 30.81
C SER A 130 -19.05 10.21 29.73
N GLY A 131 -18.15 9.22 29.75
CA GLY A 131 -18.05 8.16 28.75
C GLY A 131 -16.98 8.43 27.68
N TRP A 132 -17.07 7.66 26.57
CA TRP A 132 -16.11 7.71 25.49
C TRP A 132 -16.39 8.83 24.47
N LYS A 133 -15.36 9.60 24.15
CA LYS A 133 -15.36 10.63 23.11
C LYS A 133 -14.25 10.35 22.10
N SER A 134 -14.40 10.90 20.90
CA SER A 134 -13.40 10.78 19.84
C SER A 134 -13.09 12.13 19.22
N TYR A 135 -11.81 12.42 19.01
CA TYR A 135 -11.30 13.68 18.48
C TYR A 135 -10.38 13.41 17.30
N THR A 136 -10.39 14.31 16.31
CA THR A 136 -9.39 14.30 15.23
C THR A 136 -8.36 15.36 15.56
N GLU A 137 -7.11 14.94 15.65
CA GLU A 137 -5.97 15.76 16.03
C GLU A 137 -4.87 15.70 14.98
N LYS A 138 -3.87 16.56 15.12
CA LYS A 138 -2.71 16.61 14.23
C LYS A 138 -1.69 15.50 14.55
N GLN A 139 -0.62 15.44 13.77
CA GLN A 139 0.36 14.34 13.80
C GLN A 139 1.24 14.32 15.06
N VAL A 140 1.49 15.47 15.67
CA VAL A 140 2.28 15.60 16.90
C VAL A 140 1.34 15.87 18.06
N LEU A 141 1.37 15.01 19.07
CA LEU A 141 0.60 15.16 20.30
C LEU A 141 1.53 15.61 21.43
N TYR A 142 1.21 16.74 22.07
CA TYR A 142 1.97 17.28 23.19
C TYR A 142 1.28 16.94 24.51
N PHE A 143 2.08 16.48 25.45
CA PHE A 143 1.68 16.11 26.79
C PHE A 143 2.54 16.85 27.81
N THR A 144 1.91 17.24 28.91
CA THR A 144 2.56 17.85 30.06
C THR A 144 2.53 16.89 31.23
N ILE A 145 3.67 16.72 31.89
CA ILE A 145 3.80 15.95 33.14
C ILE A 145 4.03 16.97 34.26
N ASN A 146 3.06 17.07 35.17
CA ASN A 146 3.14 18.01 36.29
C ASN A 146 4.01 17.46 37.45
N GLU A 147 4.19 18.24 38.51
CA GLU A 147 4.98 17.84 39.68
C GLU A 147 4.44 16.61 40.43
N LYS A 148 3.13 16.36 40.33
CA LYS A 148 2.46 15.18 40.89
C LYS A 148 2.63 13.95 40.00
N ASN A 149 3.39 14.08 38.90
CA ASN A 149 3.57 13.09 37.86
C ASN A 149 2.27 12.73 37.12
N ASP A 150 1.27 13.62 37.15
CA ASP A 150 0.08 13.50 36.32
C ASP A 150 0.43 13.89 34.89
N THR A 151 0.06 13.04 33.93
CA THR A 151 0.21 13.34 32.50
C THR A 151 -1.09 13.93 31.96
N LEU A 152 -1.03 15.11 31.35
CA LEU A 152 -2.17 15.76 30.70
C LEU A 152 -1.91 15.92 29.21
N PHE A 153 -2.92 15.67 28.38
CA PHE A 153 -2.89 16.08 26.97
C PHE A 153 -3.07 17.60 26.91
N ASP A 154 -2.15 18.28 26.23
CA ASP A 154 -2.14 19.74 26.12
C ASP A 154 -2.74 20.19 24.78
N HIS A 155 -2.06 19.84 23.67
CA HIS A 155 -2.51 20.20 22.32
C HIS A 155 -1.90 19.31 21.24
N SER A 156 -2.30 19.52 19.99
CA SER A 156 -1.71 18.88 18.82
C SER A 156 -1.15 19.88 17.79
N SER A 157 -0.14 19.46 17.04
CA SER A 157 0.48 20.27 15.96
C SER A 157 0.86 19.42 14.75
N ASP A 158 0.97 20.07 13.59
CA ASP A 158 1.52 19.47 12.35
C ASP A 158 3.05 19.59 12.32
N SER A 159 3.63 20.24 13.32
CA SER A 159 5.06 20.46 13.45
C SER A 159 5.57 19.94 14.78
N LEU A 160 6.75 19.32 14.75
CA LEU A 160 7.52 18.99 15.93
C LEU A 160 8.34 20.23 16.30
N VAL A 161 8.14 20.71 17.52
CA VAL A 161 8.90 21.79 18.13
C VAL A 161 9.47 21.24 19.42
N SER A 162 10.80 21.15 19.47
CA SER A 162 11.53 20.63 20.61
C SER A 162 12.58 21.63 21.04
N THR A 163 12.54 21.97 22.33
CA THR A 163 13.56 22.80 22.95
C THR A 163 14.82 21.99 23.19
N SER A 164 14.71 20.71 23.58
CA SER A 164 15.86 19.85 23.89
C SER A 164 16.67 19.45 22.66
N LEU A 165 16.00 19.24 21.51
CA LEU A 165 16.64 18.92 20.24
C LEU A 165 16.94 20.15 19.38
N HIS A 166 16.59 21.36 19.84
CA HIS A 166 16.72 22.61 19.10
C HIS A 166 16.16 22.54 17.66
N CYS A 167 14.98 21.94 17.50
CA CYS A 167 14.39 21.69 16.18
C CYS A 167 12.94 22.19 16.09
N ALA A 168 12.58 22.73 14.93
CA ALA A 168 11.22 23.09 14.56
C ALA A 168 10.98 22.76 13.08
N PHE A 169 10.14 21.77 12.79
CA PHE A 169 9.85 21.37 11.42
C PHE A 169 8.49 20.70 11.29
N ARG A 170 7.91 20.75 10.09
CA ARG A 170 6.67 20.05 9.76
C ARG A 170 6.93 18.54 9.64
N VAL A 171 6.14 17.73 10.34
CA VAL A 171 6.37 16.29 10.39
C VAL A 171 5.68 15.54 9.24
N GLN A 172 6.26 14.40 8.85
CA GLN A 172 5.62 13.42 7.96
C GLN A 172 5.12 12.18 8.74
N ASN A 173 5.70 11.94 9.92
CA ASN A 173 5.33 10.85 10.82
C ASN A 173 4.59 11.40 12.07
N HIS A 174 4.12 10.48 12.91
CA HIS A 174 3.46 10.80 14.17
C HIS A 174 4.45 10.78 15.32
N TYR A 175 4.32 11.77 16.19
CA TYR A 175 5.18 11.93 17.36
C TYR A 175 4.34 12.23 18.60
N ARG A 176 4.86 11.82 19.76
CA ARG A 176 4.36 12.25 21.06
C ARG A 176 5.49 12.94 21.80
N VAL A 177 5.20 14.12 22.33
CA VAL A 177 6.17 14.95 23.05
C VAL A 177 5.68 15.05 24.49
N TYR A 178 6.49 14.60 25.43
CA TYR A 178 6.21 14.66 26.87
C TYR A 178 7.13 15.71 27.49
N LYS A 179 6.55 16.76 28.05
CA LYS A 179 7.25 17.85 28.73
C LYS A 179 7.01 17.76 30.23
N SER A 180 8.06 17.51 31.00
CA SER A 180 7.99 17.60 32.46
C SER A 180 8.20 19.04 32.87
N ILE A 181 7.28 19.56 33.68
CA ILE A 181 7.32 20.95 34.17
C ILE A 181 7.61 20.94 35.67
N GLY A 182 8.60 21.73 36.10
CA GLY A 182 9.00 21.91 37.49
C GLY A 182 8.17 22.95 38.25
N ALA A 183 8.49 23.15 39.54
CA ALA A 183 7.78 24.06 40.46
C ALA A 183 7.69 25.50 39.97
N ALA A 184 8.71 25.95 39.24
CA ALA A 184 8.79 27.31 38.70
C ALA A 184 8.12 27.45 37.32
N ASN A 185 7.35 26.44 36.90
CA ASN A 185 6.79 26.33 35.55
C ASN A 185 7.87 26.28 34.45
N ASP A 186 9.06 25.81 34.81
CA ASP A 186 10.21 25.62 33.93
C ASP A 186 10.24 24.19 33.36
N LEU A 187 10.75 24.05 32.14
CA LEU A 187 10.89 22.75 31.47
C LEU A 187 12.05 21.98 32.12
N SER A 188 11.74 20.92 32.87
CA SER A 188 12.76 20.09 33.52
C SER A 188 13.24 18.94 32.63
N ASN A 189 12.36 18.39 31.79
CA ASN A 189 12.70 17.31 30.86
C ASN A 189 11.76 17.33 29.63
N GLU A 190 12.26 16.86 28.49
CA GLU A 190 11.47 16.67 27.27
C GLU A 190 11.82 15.31 26.63
N THR A 191 10.81 14.44 26.49
CA THR A 191 10.95 13.14 25.82
C THR A 191 10.08 13.12 24.56
N ILE A 192 10.69 12.76 23.43
CA ILE A 192 10.00 12.68 22.14
C ILE A 192 9.99 11.23 21.70
N LEU A 193 8.80 10.69 21.48
CA LEU A 193 8.60 9.32 21.01
C LEU A 193 8.06 9.35 19.60
N ASP A 194 8.63 8.52 18.73
CA ASP A 194 8.01 8.19 17.46
C ASP A 194 6.78 7.27 17.66
N TYR A 195 6.13 6.92 16.54
CA TYR A 195 5.02 5.99 16.53
C TYR A 195 5.36 4.59 17.10
N ASN A 196 6.62 4.14 16.96
CA ASN A 196 7.08 2.85 17.44
C ASN A 196 7.55 2.87 18.91
N ASN A 197 7.30 3.97 19.65
CA ASN A 197 7.83 4.22 20.99
C ASN A 197 9.37 4.34 21.03
N LYS A 198 10.03 4.57 19.89
CA LYS A 198 11.47 4.87 19.89
C LYS A 198 11.66 6.32 20.33
N VAL A 199 12.53 6.52 21.32
CA VAL A 199 12.96 7.85 21.73
C VAL A 199 13.75 8.49 20.58
N LEU A 200 13.38 9.71 20.22
CA LEU A 200 14.08 10.48 19.21
C LEU A 200 15.32 11.10 19.85
N PHE A 201 16.49 10.76 19.30
CA PHE A 201 17.76 11.37 19.66
C PHE A 201 18.32 12.12 18.45
N ALA A 202 19.19 13.10 18.69
CA ALA A 202 19.95 13.76 17.66
C ALA A 202 21.04 12.82 17.11
N GLU A 203 20.65 11.81 16.33
CA GLU A 203 21.59 10.91 15.66
C GLU A 203 21.67 11.20 14.16
N THR A 204 22.89 11.21 13.62
CA THR A 204 23.13 11.15 12.18
C THR A 204 22.73 9.78 11.64
N ARG A 205 21.52 9.70 11.07
CA ARG A 205 21.02 8.51 10.40
C ARG A 205 21.75 8.30 9.05
N LYS A 206 22.14 7.06 8.76
CA LYS A 206 22.59 6.66 7.41
C LYS A 206 21.39 6.49 6.48
N SER A 207 21.52 6.93 5.22
CA SER A 207 20.52 6.65 4.19
C SER A 207 20.25 5.16 4.09
N LYS A 208 18.98 4.80 3.94
CA LYS A 208 18.55 3.44 3.64
C LYS A 208 18.21 3.31 2.16
N ARG A 209 18.22 2.07 1.68
CA ARG A 209 17.68 1.72 0.36
C ARG A 209 16.46 0.84 0.56
N TYR A 210 15.32 1.28 0.08
CA TYR A 210 14.07 0.53 0.17
C TYR A 210 13.71 -0.12 -1.15
N LEU A 211 13.09 -1.30 -1.07
CA LEU A 211 12.47 -1.96 -2.20
C LEU A 211 10.95 -1.97 -2.01
N ILE A 212 10.24 -1.43 -3.00
CA ILE A 212 8.78 -1.26 -2.96
C ILE A 212 8.13 -2.15 -4.00
N PHE A 213 7.24 -3.03 -3.57
CA PHE A 213 6.46 -3.90 -4.44
C PHE A 213 5.02 -3.40 -4.57
N ALA A 214 4.58 -3.03 -5.77
CA ALA A 214 3.21 -2.63 -6.07
C ALA A 214 2.50 -3.71 -6.91
N ASN A 215 1.64 -4.51 -6.28
CA ASN A 215 0.92 -5.58 -6.98
C ASN A 215 -0.24 -5.05 -7.84
N GLY A 216 -0.69 -5.88 -8.77
CA GLY A 216 -1.89 -5.64 -9.54
C GLY A 216 -3.15 -6.24 -8.91
N TYR A 217 -4.10 -6.61 -9.77
CA TYR A 217 -5.35 -7.25 -9.35
C TYR A 217 -5.12 -8.65 -8.75
N ARG A 218 -5.63 -8.91 -7.54
CA ARG A 218 -5.51 -10.20 -6.82
C ARG A 218 -6.43 -11.31 -7.33
N GLY A 219 -7.18 -11.06 -8.40
CA GLY A 219 -8.05 -12.05 -9.03
C GLY A 219 -9.51 -12.06 -8.54
N PRO A 220 -10.38 -12.81 -9.24
CA PRO A 220 -11.84 -12.73 -9.08
C PRO A 220 -12.37 -13.06 -7.68
N LYS A 221 -11.71 -13.98 -6.95
CA LYS A 221 -12.09 -14.37 -5.59
C LYS A 221 -11.93 -13.23 -4.58
N LYS A 222 -11.07 -12.26 -4.88
CA LYS A 222 -10.80 -11.10 -4.02
C LYS A 222 -11.46 -9.82 -4.52
N GLU A 223 -12.32 -9.88 -5.55
CA GLU A 223 -13.00 -8.72 -6.14
C GLU A 223 -13.79 -7.86 -5.13
N LYS A 224 -14.41 -8.50 -4.13
CA LYS A 224 -15.20 -7.82 -3.09
C LYS A 224 -14.32 -7.25 -1.96
N ASN A 225 -13.03 -7.52 -1.98
CA ASN A 225 -12.06 -7.01 -1.02
C ASN A 225 -11.08 -6.11 -1.79
N PRO A 226 -11.40 -4.83 -2.02
CA PRO A 226 -10.45 -3.90 -2.63
C PRO A 226 -9.30 -3.59 -1.66
N SER A 227 -8.28 -2.91 -2.17
CA SER A 227 -7.16 -2.43 -1.37
C SER A 227 -7.60 -1.52 -0.21
N ASP A 228 -6.91 -1.65 0.93
CA ASP A 228 -6.94 -0.72 2.07
C ASP A 228 -5.86 0.38 1.96
N ASN A 229 -5.07 0.36 0.89
CA ASN A 229 -3.93 1.22 0.57
C ASN A 229 -2.82 1.22 1.63
N LEU A 230 -2.84 0.30 2.60
CA LEU A 230 -1.83 0.25 3.64
C LEU A 230 -0.49 -0.15 3.05
N VAL A 231 0.58 0.43 3.60
CA VAL A 231 1.94 0.02 3.29
C VAL A 231 2.43 -0.89 4.39
N VAL A 232 2.93 -2.07 4.02
CA VAL A 232 3.28 -3.13 4.97
C VAL A 232 4.60 -3.76 4.60
N ASN A 233 5.34 -4.30 5.57
CA ASN A 233 6.64 -4.95 5.35
C ASN A 233 6.54 -6.45 5.01
N VAL A 234 5.36 -6.92 4.62
CA VAL A 234 5.10 -8.34 4.30
C VAL A 234 4.06 -8.45 3.18
N ASP A 235 4.23 -9.41 2.27
CA ASP A 235 3.22 -9.76 1.27
C ASP A 235 2.02 -10.46 1.92
N ARG A 236 1.07 -9.67 2.41
CA ARG A 236 -0.17 -10.15 3.07
C ARG A 236 -1.06 -11.02 2.19
N HIS A 237 -0.82 -11.02 0.89
CA HIS A 237 -1.70 -11.64 -0.10
C HIS A 237 -1.00 -12.72 -0.90
N THR A 238 0.25 -13.05 -0.55
CA THR A 238 1.08 -14.03 -1.27
C THR A 238 1.01 -13.81 -2.78
N TYR A 239 0.96 -12.54 -3.20
CA TYR A 239 0.79 -12.14 -4.58
C TYR A 239 2.04 -12.42 -5.40
N TRP A 240 3.22 -12.27 -4.81
CA TRP A 240 4.48 -12.27 -5.54
C TRP A 240 5.06 -13.66 -5.78
N PHE A 241 4.48 -14.72 -5.21
CA PHE A 241 4.88 -16.12 -5.40
C PHE A 241 6.40 -16.33 -5.31
N GLN A 242 7.06 -15.72 -4.32
CA GLN A 242 8.52 -15.77 -4.11
C GLN A 242 9.37 -15.06 -5.18
N THR A 243 8.77 -14.48 -6.22
CA THR A 243 9.49 -13.64 -7.20
C THR A 243 10.12 -12.43 -6.52
N ASP A 244 9.47 -11.93 -5.47
CA ASP A 244 9.97 -10.88 -4.60
C ASP A 244 11.28 -11.27 -3.89
N ASN A 245 11.44 -12.51 -3.44
CA ASN A 245 12.68 -12.98 -2.83
C ASN A 245 13.88 -12.82 -3.80
N ARG A 246 13.67 -13.08 -5.09
CA ARG A 246 14.72 -12.94 -6.11
C ARG A 246 15.11 -11.48 -6.33
N PHE A 247 14.13 -10.57 -6.32
CA PHE A 247 14.40 -9.13 -6.34
C PHE A 247 15.13 -8.67 -5.07
N ILE A 248 14.72 -9.15 -3.89
CA ILE A 248 15.36 -8.83 -2.61
C ILE A 248 16.83 -9.29 -2.61
N GLU A 249 17.09 -10.51 -3.06
CA GLU A 249 18.45 -11.07 -3.15
C GLU A 249 19.34 -10.27 -4.10
N ARG A 250 18.82 -9.90 -5.27
CA ARG A 250 19.55 -9.10 -6.26
C ARG A 250 19.76 -7.67 -5.77
N LEU A 251 18.69 -6.98 -5.36
CA LEU A 251 18.78 -5.55 -5.06
C LEU A 251 19.34 -5.24 -3.69
N ASN A 252 19.36 -6.22 -2.78
CA ASN A 252 19.88 -6.14 -1.41
C ASN A 252 19.39 -4.89 -0.64
N PRO A 253 18.07 -4.67 -0.55
CA PRO A 253 17.52 -3.50 0.13
C PRO A 253 17.74 -3.59 1.66
N THR A 254 17.75 -2.43 2.32
CA THR A 254 17.72 -2.35 3.78
C THR A 254 16.38 -2.85 4.33
N GLU A 255 15.27 -2.44 3.71
CA GLU A 255 13.93 -2.88 4.07
C GLU A 255 13.06 -2.98 2.81
N THR A 256 12.05 -3.85 2.88
CA THR A 256 11.10 -4.09 1.79
C THR A 256 9.69 -3.75 2.23
N TYR A 257 8.95 -3.08 1.35
CA TYR A 257 7.55 -2.73 1.57
C TYR A 257 6.67 -3.18 0.41
N TYR A 258 5.44 -3.52 0.73
CA TYR A 258 4.42 -4.02 -0.20
C TYR A 258 3.23 -3.07 -0.17
N LEU A 259 2.83 -2.64 -1.36
CA LEU A 259 1.67 -1.81 -1.62
C LEU A 259 0.59 -2.68 -2.26
N ASP A 260 -0.62 -2.67 -1.71
CA ASP A 260 -1.75 -3.39 -2.30
C ASP A 260 -2.42 -2.53 -3.40
N GLY A 261 -2.05 -2.73 -4.66
CA GLY A 261 -2.70 -2.09 -5.81
C GLY A 261 -4.00 -2.76 -6.24
N SER A 262 -4.56 -3.71 -5.49
CA SER A 262 -5.71 -4.51 -5.92
C SER A 262 -7.06 -3.76 -5.84
N LEU A 263 -7.40 -3.02 -6.90
CA LEU A 263 -8.74 -2.47 -7.12
C LEU A 263 -9.60 -3.36 -8.03
N SER A 264 -10.91 -3.11 -8.05
CA SER A 264 -11.92 -3.87 -8.80
C SER A 264 -11.56 -4.06 -10.28
N LEU A 265 -11.98 -5.17 -10.89
CA LEU A 265 -11.90 -5.41 -12.33
C LEU A 265 -12.54 -4.28 -13.17
N LYS A 266 -13.46 -3.49 -12.59
CA LYS A 266 -14.02 -2.28 -13.22
C LYS A 266 -12.97 -1.25 -13.64
N THR A 267 -11.81 -1.27 -13.00
CA THR A 267 -10.68 -0.38 -13.29
C THR A 267 -9.74 -0.89 -14.39
N SER A 268 -9.93 -2.12 -14.87
CA SER A 268 -9.14 -2.73 -15.94
C SER A 268 -9.57 -2.28 -17.35
N ASN A 269 -8.81 -2.62 -18.39
CA ASN A 269 -9.20 -2.55 -19.80
C ASN A 269 -10.54 -3.27 -20.04
N TYR A 270 -10.74 -4.42 -19.39
CA TYR A 270 -11.93 -5.24 -19.55
C TYR A 270 -13.16 -4.62 -18.90
N ARG A 271 -13.04 -3.89 -17.79
CA ARG A 271 -14.12 -3.19 -17.04
C ARG A 271 -15.22 -4.09 -16.47
N THR A 272 -15.46 -5.26 -17.05
CA THR A 272 -16.51 -6.19 -16.62
C THR A 272 -16.03 -7.63 -16.75
N LYS A 273 -16.57 -8.51 -15.90
CA LYS A 273 -16.30 -9.95 -15.95
C LYS A 273 -16.75 -10.58 -17.26
N ILE A 274 -17.82 -10.06 -17.87
CA ILE A 274 -18.33 -10.55 -19.16
C ILE A 274 -17.30 -10.30 -20.26
N ARG A 275 -16.76 -9.08 -20.36
CA ARG A 275 -15.73 -8.76 -21.37
C ARG A 275 -14.45 -9.57 -21.17
N PHE A 276 -14.06 -9.79 -19.92
CA PHE A 276 -12.94 -10.66 -19.60
C PHE A 276 -13.21 -12.12 -19.99
N GLY A 277 -14.41 -12.65 -19.69
CA GLY A 277 -14.83 -14.00 -20.08
C GLY A 277 -14.90 -14.20 -21.59
N TRP A 278 -15.25 -13.17 -22.36
CA TRP A 278 -15.20 -13.20 -23.82
C TRP A 278 -13.76 -13.38 -24.35
N MET A 279 -12.77 -12.76 -23.72
CA MET A 279 -11.36 -12.98 -24.07
C MET A 279 -10.92 -14.42 -23.76
N LEU A 280 -11.31 -14.96 -22.60
CA LEU A 280 -11.01 -16.36 -22.26
C LEU A 280 -11.69 -17.36 -23.22
N LEU A 281 -12.91 -17.08 -23.66
CA LEU A 281 -13.59 -17.89 -24.68
C LEU A 281 -12.86 -17.82 -26.02
N HIS A 282 -12.34 -16.65 -26.40
CA HIS A 282 -11.53 -16.53 -27.60
C HIS A 282 -10.25 -17.35 -27.51
N GLU A 283 -9.59 -17.41 -26.36
CA GLU A 283 -8.45 -18.31 -26.20
C GLU A 283 -8.87 -19.77 -26.40
N TYR A 284 -9.94 -20.21 -25.73
CA TYR A 284 -10.43 -21.58 -25.84
C TYR A 284 -10.76 -21.98 -27.29
N LEU A 285 -11.31 -21.07 -28.08
CA LEU A 285 -11.65 -21.31 -29.48
C LEU A 285 -10.45 -21.25 -30.43
N PHE A 286 -9.37 -20.57 -30.04
CA PHE A 286 -8.19 -20.34 -30.90
C PHE A 286 -6.88 -20.60 -30.13
N PRO A 287 -6.68 -21.81 -29.59
CA PRO A 287 -5.51 -22.14 -28.78
C PRO A 287 -4.22 -22.18 -29.63
N ARG A 288 -3.09 -22.46 -28.96
CA ARG A 288 -1.75 -22.59 -29.57
C ARG A 288 -1.79 -23.30 -30.94
N GLY A 289 -1.18 -22.66 -31.94
CA GLY A 289 -1.10 -23.17 -33.32
C GLY A 289 -2.30 -22.84 -34.23
N LYS A 290 -3.42 -22.31 -33.70
CA LYS A 290 -4.61 -21.93 -34.49
C LYS A 290 -4.91 -20.42 -34.50
N GLY A 291 -4.34 -19.65 -33.58
CA GLY A 291 -4.50 -18.20 -33.48
C GLY A 291 -3.33 -17.39 -34.07
N GLY A 292 -3.38 -17.02 -35.36
CA GLY A 292 -2.34 -16.19 -35.99
C GLY A 292 -2.47 -14.67 -35.73
N ILE A 293 -1.59 -13.88 -36.35
CA ILE A 293 -1.53 -12.40 -36.26
C ILE A 293 -2.89 -11.73 -36.53
N ARG A 294 -3.70 -12.27 -37.46
CA ARG A 294 -5.05 -11.76 -37.79
C ARG A 294 -6.01 -11.70 -36.60
N HIS A 295 -5.73 -12.45 -35.53
CA HIS A 295 -6.56 -12.53 -34.32
C HIS A 295 -6.18 -11.49 -33.26
N LEU A 296 -5.08 -10.75 -33.42
CA LEU A 296 -4.64 -9.69 -32.48
C LEU A 296 -5.71 -8.61 -32.27
N LYS A 297 -6.55 -8.34 -33.27
CA LYS A 297 -7.69 -7.40 -33.16
C LYS A 297 -8.73 -7.77 -32.08
N ARG A 298 -8.69 -9.00 -31.55
CA ARG A 298 -9.57 -9.47 -30.47
C ARG A 298 -9.04 -9.14 -29.08
N ILE A 299 -7.77 -8.77 -28.97
CA ILE A 299 -7.18 -8.31 -27.72
C ILE A 299 -7.75 -6.91 -27.41
N ASN A 300 -8.20 -6.71 -26.18
CA ASN A 300 -8.85 -5.46 -25.78
C ASN A 300 -7.84 -4.34 -25.48
N LYS A 301 -7.33 -3.72 -26.54
CA LYS A 301 -6.34 -2.63 -26.46
C LYS A 301 -6.91 -1.28 -25.99
N ARG A 302 -8.20 -1.19 -25.68
CA ARG A 302 -8.84 0.08 -25.31
C ARG A 302 -8.55 0.43 -23.85
N PRO A 303 -7.73 1.47 -23.59
CA PRO A 303 -7.34 1.81 -22.23
C PRO A 303 -8.54 2.25 -21.38
N ASN A 304 -8.45 2.06 -20.07
CA ASN A 304 -9.44 2.54 -19.10
C ASN A 304 -8.91 3.72 -18.28
N TYR A 305 -9.03 4.93 -18.82
CA TYR A 305 -8.60 6.17 -18.17
C TYR A 305 -9.18 6.39 -16.77
N LYS A 306 -10.48 6.15 -16.58
CA LYS A 306 -11.11 6.31 -15.26
C LYS A 306 -10.52 5.32 -14.26
N GLY A 307 -10.41 4.05 -14.64
CA GLY A 307 -9.81 3.02 -13.80
C GLY A 307 -8.35 3.28 -13.46
N PHE A 308 -7.58 3.81 -14.42
CA PHE A 308 -6.21 4.23 -14.22
C PHE A 308 -6.11 5.37 -13.20
N GLN A 309 -6.94 6.41 -13.33
CA GLN A 309 -6.95 7.54 -12.40
C GLN A 309 -7.37 7.15 -10.97
N GLU A 310 -8.34 6.23 -10.84
CA GLU A 310 -8.71 5.66 -9.53
C GLU A 310 -7.51 4.95 -8.86
N ARG A 311 -6.72 4.19 -9.64
CA ARG A 311 -5.50 3.52 -9.17
C ARG A 311 -4.39 4.50 -8.82
N PHE A 312 -4.20 5.51 -9.65
CA PHE A 312 -3.24 6.58 -9.40
C PHE A 312 -3.57 7.32 -8.09
N ALA A 313 -4.84 7.70 -7.88
CA ALA A 313 -5.27 8.35 -6.66
C ALA A 313 -5.07 7.45 -5.42
N ALA A 314 -5.35 6.15 -5.54
CA ALA A 314 -5.10 5.18 -4.47
C ALA A 314 -3.60 5.04 -4.14
N GLY A 315 -2.75 5.06 -5.17
CA GLY A 315 -1.29 5.09 -5.03
C GLY A 315 -0.78 6.30 -4.26
N LYS A 316 -1.38 7.48 -4.48
CA LYS A 316 -1.02 8.69 -3.73
C LYS A 316 -1.24 8.54 -2.22
N ILE A 317 -2.31 7.84 -1.83
CA ILE A 317 -2.65 7.56 -0.42
C ILE A 317 -1.57 6.71 0.24
N ALA A 318 -1.13 5.65 -0.45
CA ALA A 318 -0.01 4.83 0.03
C ALA A 318 1.31 5.59 0.08
N GLY A 319 1.56 6.49 -0.90
CA GLY A 319 2.71 7.39 -0.87
C GLY A 319 2.74 8.25 0.38
N THR A 320 1.61 8.86 0.76
CA THR A 320 1.50 9.65 2.00
C THR A 320 1.80 8.79 3.22
N ALA A 321 1.25 7.58 3.28
CA ALA A 321 1.48 6.66 4.40
C ALA A 321 2.95 6.24 4.49
N PHE A 322 3.61 6.04 3.36
CA PHE A 322 5.02 5.67 3.29
C PHE A 322 5.95 6.79 3.77
N LEU A 323 5.61 8.07 3.55
CA LEU A 323 6.41 9.18 4.05
C LEU A 323 6.55 9.19 5.57
N ALA A 324 5.70 8.46 6.30
CA ALA A 324 5.88 8.23 7.73
C ALA A 324 7.13 7.40 8.10
N THR A 325 7.79 6.75 7.13
CA THR A 325 9.11 6.10 7.33
C THR A 325 10.27 7.09 7.25
N GLN A 326 10.01 8.29 6.72
CA GLN A 326 11.03 9.31 6.55
C GLN A 326 11.20 10.03 7.89
N ASP A 327 12.43 10.05 8.37
CA ASP A 327 12.81 10.83 9.55
C ASP A 327 13.08 12.28 9.15
N PHE A 328 13.33 13.12 10.15
CA PHE A 328 13.60 14.56 9.99
C PHE A 328 14.98 14.90 9.42
N THR A 329 15.76 13.91 9.00
CA THR A 329 17.14 14.10 8.57
C THR A 329 17.22 14.65 7.15
N THR A 330 18.26 15.42 6.84
CA THR A 330 18.54 15.94 5.48
C THR A 330 18.93 14.87 4.46
N THR A 331 19.32 13.68 4.94
CA THR A 331 19.73 12.57 4.10
C THR A 331 18.50 11.84 3.57
N LYS A 332 18.34 11.82 2.24
CA LYS A 332 17.24 11.12 1.57
C LYS A 332 17.51 9.62 1.44
N ASP A 333 16.48 8.82 1.68
CA ASP A 333 16.52 7.39 1.37
C ASP A 333 16.41 7.15 -0.14
N THR A 334 16.96 6.03 -0.62
CA THR A 334 16.82 5.59 -2.02
C THR A 334 15.69 4.58 -2.14
N ILE A 335 14.89 4.66 -3.21
CA ILE A 335 13.78 3.74 -3.47
C ILE A 335 13.93 3.03 -4.81
N ASP A 336 13.92 1.70 -4.77
CA ASP A 336 13.66 0.83 -5.92
C ASP A 336 12.19 0.41 -5.95
N ILE A 337 11.61 0.29 -7.14
CA ILE A 337 10.19 -0.04 -7.32
C ILE A 337 10.03 -1.23 -8.26
N VAL A 338 9.26 -2.23 -7.85
CA VAL A 338 8.77 -3.30 -8.71
C VAL A 338 7.26 -3.21 -8.76
N CYS A 339 6.68 -3.06 -9.95
CA CYS A 339 5.23 -3.03 -10.10
C CYS A 339 4.75 -4.02 -11.15
N HIS A 340 3.58 -4.59 -10.93
CA HIS A 340 3.00 -5.58 -11.82
C HIS A 340 1.60 -5.19 -12.30
N SER A 341 1.29 -5.40 -13.59
CA SER A 341 -0.07 -5.26 -14.13
C SER A 341 -0.65 -3.87 -13.86
N MET A 342 -1.88 -3.79 -13.36
CA MET A 342 -2.52 -2.54 -12.94
C MET A 342 -1.85 -1.86 -11.73
N GLY A 343 -0.88 -2.52 -11.10
CA GLY A 343 -0.01 -1.93 -10.07
C GLY A 343 0.88 -0.82 -10.63
N TYR A 344 1.08 -0.74 -11.95
CA TYR A 344 1.80 0.38 -12.58
C TYR A 344 1.14 1.73 -12.31
N ALA A 345 -0.17 1.86 -12.57
CA ALA A 345 -0.91 3.10 -12.30
C ALA A 345 -0.86 3.50 -10.82
N TYR A 346 -0.90 2.50 -9.93
CA TYR A 346 -0.76 2.69 -8.49
C TYR A 346 0.63 3.19 -8.11
N ALA A 347 1.69 2.55 -8.65
CA ALA A 347 3.07 2.95 -8.43
C ALA A 347 3.34 4.39 -8.91
N LEU A 348 2.75 4.83 -10.03
CA LEU A 348 2.86 6.22 -10.46
C LEU A 348 2.27 7.21 -9.46
N GLY A 349 1.13 6.88 -8.85
CA GLY A 349 0.54 7.69 -7.77
C GLY A 349 1.45 7.78 -6.55
N PHE A 350 2.05 6.65 -6.16
CA PHE A 350 3.04 6.60 -5.08
C PHE A 350 4.25 7.49 -5.41
N ILE A 351 4.83 7.35 -6.61
CA ILE A 351 5.98 8.14 -7.09
C ILE A 351 5.67 9.63 -7.02
N GLU A 352 4.50 10.06 -7.50
CA GLU A 352 4.09 11.46 -7.48
C GLU A 352 4.11 12.07 -6.08
N THR A 353 3.71 11.29 -5.07
CA THR A 353 3.70 11.75 -3.68
C THR A 353 5.11 11.80 -3.08
N VAL A 354 5.95 10.81 -3.33
CA VAL A 354 7.25 10.67 -2.62
C VAL A 354 8.43 11.36 -3.29
N LYS A 355 8.31 11.75 -4.58
CA LYS A 355 9.43 12.21 -5.43
C LYS A 355 10.31 13.33 -4.85
N ASN A 356 9.77 14.18 -3.99
CA ASN A 356 10.53 15.30 -3.40
C ASN A 356 11.29 14.90 -2.13
N CYS A 357 10.97 13.75 -1.54
CA CYS A 357 11.50 13.29 -0.26
C CYS A 357 12.55 12.19 -0.41
N VAL A 358 12.66 11.57 -1.59
CA VAL A 358 13.51 10.38 -1.80
C VAL A 358 14.41 10.57 -3.01
N VAL A 359 15.38 9.66 -3.16
CA VAL A 359 16.12 9.45 -4.42
C VAL A 359 15.56 8.21 -5.08
N PHE A 360 15.28 8.24 -6.39
CA PHE A 360 14.83 7.05 -7.09
C PHE A 360 16.00 6.24 -7.65
N GLY A 361 16.03 4.97 -7.30
CA GLY A 361 16.93 3.97 -7.85
C GLY A 361 16.37 3.42 -9.16
N LYS A 362 16.02 2.14 -9.15
CA LYS A 362 15.60 1.36 -10.30
C LYS A 362 14.09 1.12 -10.26
N MET A 363 13.43 1.10 -11.42
CA MET A 363 12.03 0.70 -11.54
C MET A 363 11.85 -0.45 -12.53
N TYR A 364 11.22 -1.52 -12.07
CA TYR A 364 10.93 -2.72 -12.85
C TYR A 364 9.43 -2.87 -13.02
N ILE A 365 8.97 -2.77 -14.26
CA ILE A 365 7.57 -2.68 -14.65
C ILE A 365 7.19 -3.97 -15.37
N ILE A 366 6.47 -4.85 -14.69
CA ILE A 366 6.15 -6.19 -15.17
C ILE A 366 4.72 -6.20 -15.70
N ALA A 367 4.55 -6.61 -16.96
CA ALA A 367 3.26 -6.72 -17.64
C ALA A 367 2.29 -5.55 -17.40
N PRO A 368 2.71 -4.27 -17.48
CA PRO A 368 1.87 -3.16 -17.05
C PRO A 368 0.58 -3.02 -17.86
N GLU A 369 -0.52 -2.77 -17.16
CA GLU A 369 -1.80 -2.47 -17.79
C GLU A 369 -1.98 -0.95 -17.92
N ASN A 370 -2.57 -0.49 -19.03
CA ASN A 370 -2.81 0.94 -19.28
C ASN A 370 -1.53 1.81 -19.24
N SER A 371 -0.38 1.22 -19.55
CA SER A 371 0.95 1.85 -19.46
C SER A 371 1.13 3.09 -20.33
N SER A 372 0.35 3.21 -21.40
CA SER A 372 0.39 4.31 -22.36
C SER A 372 -0.36 5.57 -21.90
N ILE A 373 -1.12 5.52 -20.80
CA ILE A 373 -1.95 6.65 -20.34
C ILE A 373 -1.08 7.78 -19.77
N ALA A 374 -0.20 7.46 -18.82
CA ALA A 374 0.65 8.43 -18.14
C ALA A 374 2.03 7.85 -17.81
N GLN A 375 2.94 8.74 -17.43
CA GLN A 375 4.33 8.47 -17.08
C GLN A 375 4.72 9.22 -15.81
N ALA A 376 5.77 8.75 -15.15
CA ALA A 376 6.53 9.59 -14.22
C ALA A 376 7.59 10.40 -14.99
N ASP A 377 8.33 11.24 -14.28
CA ASP A 377 9.59 11.77 -14.79
C ASP A 377 10.67 10.68 -14.66
N TRP A 378 10.93 9.99 -15.77
CA TRP A 378 11.91 8.91 -15.82
C TRP A 378 13.35 9.37 -15.58
N SER A 379 13.64 10.67 -15.74
CA SER A 379 14.98 11.22 -15.48
C SER A 379 15.36 11.18 -13.99
N LEU A 380 14.37 11.07 -13.10
CA LEU A 380 14.59 10.89 -11.66
C LEU A 380 15.17 9.52 -11.30
N PHE A 381 15.00 8.52 -12.17
CA PHE A 381 15.41 7.14 -11.92
C PHE A 381 16.81 6.85 -12.46
N GLN A 382 17.55 6.01 -11.74
CA GLN A 382 18.78 5.40 -12.23
C GLN A 382 18.51 4.53 -13.46
N GLU A 383 17.41 3.77 -13.47
CA GLU A 383 17.11 2.81 -14.52
C GLU A 383 15.61 2.45 -14.52
N VAL A 384 14.99 2.26 -15.68
CA VAL A 384 13.58 1.83 -15.79
C VAL A 384 13.40 0.79 -16.89
N TRP A 385 12.90 -0.40 -16.54
CA TRP A 385 12.64 -1.46 -17.52
C TRP A 385 11.20 -1.93 -17.47
N GLN A 386 10.60 -2.06 -18.65
CA GLN A 386 9.34 -2.76 -18.84
C GLN A 386 9.57 -4.17 -19.36
N TYR A 387 8.98 -5.18 -18.72
CA TYR A 387 8.99 -6.57 -19.14
C TYR A 387 7.60 -7.02 -19.56
N GLY A 388 7.47 -7.76 -20.66
CA GLY A 388 6.17 -8.31 -21.07
C GLY A 388 6.09 -8.77 -22.52
N ALA A 389 4.85 -8.86 -23.02
CA ALA A 389 4.58 -9.23 -24.40
C ALA A 389 4.94 -8.11 -25.40
N ASN A 390 5.26 -8.51 -26.64
CA ASN A 390 5.65 -7.62 -27.73
C ASN A 390 4.46 -7.14 -28.57
N LEU A 391 3.28 -6.98 -27.95
CA LEU A 391 2.09 -6.48 -28.63
C LEU A 391 2.40 -5.12 -29.29
N ASP A 392 1.88 -4.95 -30.51
CA ASP A 392 2.06 -3.75 -31.34
C ASP A 392 3.52 -3.40 -31.70
N GLN A 393 4.45 -4.37 -31.63
CA GLN A 393 5.76 -4.28 -32.27
C GLN A 393 5.68 -4.60 -33.78
N ALA A 394 6.72 -4.25 -34.54
CA ALA A 394 6.79 -4.53 -35.98
C ALA A 394 6.63 -6.02 -36.32
N ASN A 395 7.19 -6.89 -35.46
CA ASN A 395 7.07 -8.34 -35.54
C ASN A 395 6.40 -8.87 -34.26
N PRO A 396 5.07 -8.71 -34.10
CA PRO A 396 4.40 -9.12 -32.88
C PRO A 396 4.23 -10.64 -32.85
N ASP A 397 4.27 -11.21 -31.66
CA ASP A 397 3.93 -12.62 -31.46
C ASP A 397 2.46 -12.90 -31.87
N PRO A 398 2.14 -14.13 -32.30
CA PRO A 398 0.77 -14.53 -32.58
C PRO A 398 -0.13 -14.41 -31.34
N PHE A 399 -1.44 -14.32 -31.56
CA PHE A 399 -2.46 -14.07 -30.52
C PHE A 399 -2.30 -14.93 -29.26
N TYR A 400 -2.05 -16.24 -29.41
CA TYR A 400 -1.94 -17.19 -28.30
C TYR A 400 -0.67 -17.05 -27.45
N LEU A 401 0.30 -16.22 -27.88
CA LEU A 401 1.55 -15.91 -27.15
C LEU A 401 1.59 -14.48 -26.59
N GLN A 402 0.55 -13.68 -26.85
CA GLN A 402 0.44 -12.31 -26.34
C GLN A 402 -0.04 -12.30 -24.88
N ASP A 403 -0.02 -11.15 -24.22
CA ASP A 403 -0.74 -10.98 -22.94
C ASP A 403 -2.20 -10.59 -23.22
N GLY A 404 -3.12 -11.52 -22.95
CA GLY A 404 -4.55 -11.26 -23.06
C GLY A 404 -5.17 -10.69 -21.80
N ILE A 405 -4.53 -10.76 -20.64
CA ILE A 405 -5.09 -10.29 -19.37
C ILE A 405 -4.90 -8.78 -19.21
N ALA A 406 -3.71 -8.29 -19.54
CA ALA A 406 -3.39 -6.87 -19.66
C ALA A 406 -2.73 -6.65 -21.01
N PRO A 407 -3.49 -6.21 -22.03
CA PRO A 407 -2.92 -5.92 -23.33
C PRO A 407 -1.78 -4.91 -23.22
N GLN A 408 -0.58 -5.36 -23.54
CA GLN A 408 0.65 -4.62 -23.29
C GLN A 408 0.81 -3.47 -24.29
N ALA A 409 1.18 -2.31 -23.78
CA ALA A 409 1.59 -1.15 -24.57
C ALA A 409 2.93 -0.63 -24.04
N PRO A 410 3.72 0.12 -24.83
CA PRO A 410 4.87 0.82 -24.30
C PRO A 410 4.47 1.72 -23.12
N VAL A 411 5.25 1.65 -22.04
CA VAL A 411 5.23 2.67 -20.99
C VAL A 411 5.48 4.02 -21.64
N LYS A 412 4.60 4.98 -21.38
CA LYS A 412 4.63 6.28 -22.06
C LYS A 412 6.00 6.95 -21.86
N GLY A 413 6.63 7.35 -22.96
CA GLY A 413 7.92 8.05 -22.97
C GLY A 413 9.15 7.18 -22.71
N ILE A 414 9.03 5.86 -22.48
CA ILE A 414 10.19 5.01 -22.17
C ILE A 414 11.11 4.82 -23.39
N GLU A 415 10.54 4.77 -24.59
CA GLU A 415 11.27 4.49 -25.84
C GLU A 415 12.08 5.70 -26.35
N THR A 416 11.86 6.89 -25.80
CA THR A 416 12.59 8.12 -26.19
C THR A 416 13.83 8.38 -25.33
N LEU A 417 14.14 7.49 -24.38
CA LEU A 417 15.22 7.66 -23.41
C LEU A 417 16.46 6.87 -23.80
N ASN A 418 17.55 7.03 -23.03
CA ASN A 418 18.80 6.32 -23.25
C ASN A 418 18.57 4.78 -23.19
N PRO A 419 18.76 4.05 -24.30
CA PRO A 419 18.45 2.62 -24.38
C PRO A 419 19.38 1.73 -23.52
N LEU A 420 20.44 2.30 -22.93
CA LEU A 420 21.30 1.59 -21.97
C LEU A 420 20.71 1.56 -20.55
N ARG A 421 19.75 2.44 -20.24
CA ARG A 421 19.17 2.61 -18.89
C ARG A 421 17.65 2.51 -18.87
N TYR A 422 17.02 2.57 -20.04
CA TYR A 422 15.57 2.62 -20.18
C TYR A 422 15.13 1.78 -21.36
N GLY A 423 14.04 1.04 -21.23
CA GLY A 423 13.46 0.36 -22.38
C GLY A 423 12.54 -0.79 -22.05
N ARG A 424 12.31 -1.63 -23.07
CA ARG A 424 11.39 -2.76 -23.02
C ARG A 424 12.14 -4.04 -23.34
N ILE A 425 11.91 -5.07 -22.53
CA ILE A 425 12.41 -6.42 -22.77
C ILE A 425 11.22 -7.36 -22.94
N PHE A 426 11.25 -8.16 -23.99
CA PHE A 426 10.14 -9.04 -24.33
C PHE A 426 10.38 -10.47 -23.85
N THR A 427 9.29 -11.14 -23.48
CA THR A 427 9.32 -12.54 -23.06
C THR A 427 9.98 -13.41 -24.15
N PRO A 428 11.00 -14.22 -23.82
CA PRO A 428 11.71 -15.06 -24.79
C PRO A 428 10.77 -15.98 -25.58
N ALA A 429 11.07 -16.19 -26.87
CA ALA A 429 10.21 -16.98 -27.76
C ALA A 429 10.01 -18.42 -27.29
N ASN A 430 11.02 -19.02 -26.66
CA ASN A 430 11.02 -20.38 -26.13
C ASN A 430 10.57 -20.48 -24.67
N TRP A 431 10.07 -19.40 -24.06
CA TRP A 431 9.66 -19.43 -22.65
C TRP A 431 8.39 -20.27 -22.46
N PRO A 432 8.38 -21.32 -21.61
CA PRO A 432 7.26 -22.28 -21.55
C PRO A 432 5.91 -21.67 -21.15
N LYS A 433 5.94 -20.66 -20.27
CA LYS A 433 4.77 -19.96 -19.73
C LYS A 433 4.34 -18.75 -20.59
N LYS A 434 4.90 -18.60 -21.79
CA LYS A 434 4.49 -17.55 -22.73
C LYS A 434 3.18 -17.95 -23.40
N ASP A 435 2.07 -17.46 -22.88
CA ASP A 435 0.75 -17.54 -23.51
C ASP A 435 -0.21 -16.45 -23.04
N ILE A 436 -1.45 -16.49 -23.55
CA ILE A 436 -2.47 -15.48 -23.35
C ILE A 436 -2.88 -15.23 -21.90
N ILE A 437 -2.74 -16.21 -21.01
CA ILE A 437 -3.15 -16.12 -19.61
C ILE A 437 -1.91 -16.12 -18.73
N ASP A 438 -1.10 -17.17 -18.82
CA ASP A 438 0.04 -17.38 -17.93
C ASP A 438 1.14 -16.36 -18.21
N GLY A 439 1.25 -15.86 -19.44
CA GLY A 439 2.21 -14.80 -19.80
C GLY A 439 1.99 -13.48 -19.04
N HIS A 440 0.82 -13.29 -18.42
CA HIS A 440 0.55 -12.16 -17.54
C HIS A 440 0.89 -12.44 -16.07
N MET A 441 0.92 -13.69 -15.65
CA MET A 441 1.00 -14.01 -14.23
C MET A 441 2.42 -13.76 -13.72
N ILE A 442 2.57 -13.16 -12.53
CA ILE A 442 3.88 -12.77 -12.00
C ILE A 442 4.86 -13.96 -11.88
N TYR A 443 4.36 -15.14 -11.54
CA TYR A 443 5.15 -16.38 -11.48
C TYR A 443 5.70 -16.84 -12.84
N SER A 444 5.32 -16.18 -13.93
CA SER A 444 5.81 -16.45 -15.28
C SER A 444 6.99 -15.57 -15.68
N PHE A 445 7.43 -14.66 -14.81
CA PHE A 445 8.48 -13.69 -15.11
C PHE A 445 9.87 -14.09 -14.60
N ASP A 446 10.07 -15.31 -14.11
CA ASP A 446 11.39 -15.78 -13.65
C ASP A 446 12.52 -15.60 -14.68
N TRP A 447 12.19 -15.64 -15.98
CA TRP A 447 13.15 -15.42 -17.06
C TRP A 447 13.88 -14.07 -16.99
N ILE A 448 13.32 -13.04 -16.35
CA ILE A 448 13.98 -11.73 -16.21
C ILE A 448 15.28 -11.79 -15.39
N PHE A 449 15.42 -12.83 -14.55
CA PHE A 449 16.59 -13.03 -13.71
C PHE A 449 17.65 -13.93 -14.33
N ASP A 450 17.23 -14.84 -15.21
CA ASP A 450 18.02 -16.00 -15.68
C ASP A 450 18.30 -15.99 -17.17
N SER A 451 17.39 -15.45 -17.99
CA SER A 451 17.48 -15.46 -19.45
C SER A 451 18.08 -14.18 -20.03
N ILE A 452 18.15 -13.11 -19.24
CA ILE A 452 18.80 -11.86 -19.65
C ILE A 452 20.29 -11.97 -19.29
N PRO A 453 21.22 -11.86 -20.24
CA PRO A 453 22.65 -11.99 -19.93
C PRO A 453 23.11 -10.85 -18.99
N PRO A 454 24.04 -11.13 -18.05
CA PRO A 454 24.59 -10.10 -17.19
C PRO A 454 25.12 -8.91 -18.00
N LYS A 455 24.92 -7.69 -17.49
CA LYS A 455 25.29 -6.43 -18.14
C LYS A 455 24.50 -6.06 -19.41
N SER A 456 23.52 -6.85 -19.80
CA SER A 456 22.61 -6.50 -20.90
C SER A 456 21.53 -5.51 -20.43
N PRO A 457 20.99 -4.69 -21.35
CA PRO A 457 19.75 -3.95 -21.13
C PRO A 457 18.67 -4.81 -20.46
N GLY A 458 18.10 -4.32 -19.36
CA GLY A 458 17.06 -5.03 -18.62
C GLY A 458 17.56 -6.13 -17.67
N TYR A 459 18.86 -6.27 -17.47
CA TYR A 459 19.36 -7.18 -16.45
C TYR A 459 19.16 -6.60 -15.05
N ILE A 460 18.65 -7.40 -14.12
CA ILE A 460 18.49 -6.99 -12.72
C ILE A 460 19.83 -7.19 -12.00
N PHE A 461 20.61 -6.11 -11.93
CA PHE A 461 21.93 -6.08 -11.30
C PHE A 461 21.87 -6.20 -9.78
N ARG A 462 22.92 -6.84 -9.23
CA ARG A 462 23.20 -6.76 -7.81
C ARG A 462 23.60 -5.34 -7.43
N THR A 463 22.91 -4.74 -6.47
CA THR A 463 23.33 -3.44 -5.91
C THR A 463 24.34 -3.72 -4.80
N PHE A 464 25.54 -3.14 -4.88
CA PHE A 464 26.58 -3.25 -3.85
C PHE A 464 26.48 -2.10 -2.85
#